data_AF-A0A6M2EZQ0-F1
#
_entry.id   AF-A0A6M2EZQ0-F1
#
_cell.length_a   1.000
_cell.length_b   1.000
_cell.length_c   1.000
_cell.angle_alpha   90.00
_cell.angle_beta   90.00
_cell.angle_gamma   90.00
#
_symmetry.space_group_name_H-M   'P 1'
#
loop_
_entity.id
_entity.type
_entity.pdbx_description
1 polymer ?
#
loop_
_entity_poly.entity_id
_entity_poly.type
_entity_poly.pdbx_seq_one_letter_code
_entity_poly.pdbx_strand_id
1 'polypeptide(L)'
;MTESLRVFTITNYCKETVWPGIFPGENFNGGGFELKPGQSSVLNAPVGWSGRIWGRTGCSFDKNGNGTCKTGTCGSFLKCRASGETPASLAEFTLTTLDFYDVSLVDGFNLPIAVTPVNGKGNCSVAGCDADLRDTCPSELAVKSNGKVIACRSACDVFNTDEYCCRGVYGNPVVCQPTYYSKKFKEACPTAYSYAYDDPTSIFTCSGTDYIVSFCSSRKQPVCTYHDNKLVCSGSEGLKSLITRWWALLFAVPLLLTF
;
A
#
# COMPACT_ATOMS: atom_id res chain seq x y z
N MET A 1 11.16 -6.45 -27.32
CA MET A 1 11.13 -6.67 -25.86
C MET A 1 9.69 -6.93 -25.51
N THR A 2 9.33 -8.14 -25.10
CA THR A 2 7.97 -8.46 -24.67
C THR A 2 7.69 -7.72 -23.37
N GLU A 3 6.75 -6.77 -23.41
CA GLU A 3 6.26 -6.09 -22.22
C GLU A 3 5.67 -7.14 -21.26
N SER A 4 6.29 -7.31 -20.09
CA SER A 4 5.88 -8.30 -19.11
C SER A 4 4.83 -7.70 -18.19
N LEU A 5 3.69 -8.40 -18.06
CA LEU A 5 2.63 -8.10 -17.08
C LEU A 5 3.24 -8.01 -15.68
N ARG A 6 2.70 -7.11 -14.84
CA ARG A 6 3.06 -7.04 -13.43
C ARG A 6 2.15 -7.95 -12.63
N VAL A 7 2.71 -8.81 -11.79
CA VAL A 7 1.91 -9.64 -10.88
C VAL A 7 1.63 -8.85 -9.60
N PHE A 8 0.36 -8.80 -9.20
CA PHE A 8 -0.11 -8.21 -7.95
C PHE A 8 -0.61 -9.32 -7.04
N THR A 9 0.02 -9.45 -5.87
CA THR A 9 -0.47 -10.29 -4.78
C THR A 9 -1.14 -9.42 -3.73
N ILE A 10 -2.46 -9.47 -3.62
CA ILE A 10 -3.24 -8.71 -2.64
C ILE A 10 -3.53 -9.63 -1.45
N THR A 11 -3.04 -9.27 -0.26
CA THR A 11 -3.09 -10.14 0.94
C THR A 11 -3.80 -9.45 2.10
N ASN A 12 -4.66 -10.19 2.78
CA ASN A 12 -5.33 -9.71 3.99
C ASN A 12 -4.68 -10.31 5.26
N TYR A 13 -3.88 -9.52 5.98
CA TYR A 13 -3.39 -9.86 7.32
C TYR A 13 -4.27 -9.31 8.45
N CYS A 14 -5.37 -8.64 8.12
CA CYS A 14 -6.33 -8.20 9.12
C CYS A 14 -7.02 -9.41 9.77
N LYS A 15 -7.48 -9.22 11.01
CA LYS A 15 -8.30 -10.21 11.73
C LYS A 15 -9.74 -10.29 11.22
N GLU A 16 -10.13 -9.35 10.37
CA GLU A 16 -11.46 -9.23 9.78
C GLU A 16 -11.39 -9.35 8.26
N THR A 17 -12.50 -9.71 7.63
CA THR A 17 -12.62 -9.69 6.17
C THR A 17 -12.46 -8.27 5.65
N VAL A 18 -11.69 -8.13 4.58
CA VAL A 18 -11.53 -6.89 3.81
C VAL A 18 -12.11 -7.13 2.42
N TRP A 19 -12.69 -6.10 1.82
CA TRP A 19 -13.12 -6.13 0.43
C TRP A 19 -12.25 -5.21 -0.39
N PRO A 20 -11.18 -5.68 -1.04
CA PRO A 20 -10.35 -4.83 -1.87
C PRO A 20 -11.20 -4.14 -2.94
N GLY A 21 -10.93 -2.86 -3.15
CA GLY A 21 -11.39 -2.08 -4.30
C GLY A 21 -10.19 -1.76 -5.18
N ILE A 22 -10.38 -1.86 -6.50
CA ILE A 22 -9.35 -1.52 -7.49
C ILE A 22 -10.00 -0.67 -8.58
N PHE A 23 -9.33 0.40 -8.98
CA PHE A 23 -9.76 1.24 -10.08
C PHE A 23 -8.56 1.82 -10.86
N PRO A 24 -8.52 1.71 -12.20
CA PRO A 24 -9.41 0.93 -13.08
C PRO A 24 -9.32 -0.59 -12.81
N GLY A 25 -10.46 -1.28 -12.87
CA GLY A 25 -10.64 -2.62 -12.32
C GLY A 25 -10.70 -3.77 -13.34
N GLU A 26 -10.61 -3.47 -14.63
CA GLU A 26 -10.87 -4.40 -15.75
C GLU A 26 -9.95 -5.64 -15.67
N ASN A 27 -8.67 -5.42 -15.33
CA ASN A 27 -7.67 -6.48 -15.17
C ASN A 27 -7.64 -7.10 -13.76
N PHE A 28 -8.49 -6.62 -12.85
CA PHE A 28 -8.47 -6.95 -11.42
C PHE A 28 -9.79 -7.55 -10.96
N ASN A 29 -10.27 -8.56 -11.69
CA ASN A 29 -11.55 -9.21 -11.42
C ASN A 29 -12.70 -8.19 -11.35
N GLY A 30 -12.74 -7.21 -12.27
CA GLY A 30 -13.78 -6.18 -12.31
C GLY A 30 -13.73 -5.17 -11.15
N GLY A 31 -12.60 -5.01 -10.46
CA GLY A 31 -12.38 -3.89 -9.53
C GLY A 31 -12.83 -4.12 -8.09
N GLY A 32 -13.19 -5.34 -7.70
CA GLY A 32 -13.39 -5.63 -6.28
C GLY A 32 -13.83 -7.05 -5.95
N PHE A 33 -13.51 -7.51 -4.76
CA PHE A 33 -13.80 -8.88 -4.31
C PHE A 33 -13.75 -8.97 -2.78
N GLU A 34 -14.19 -10.10 -2.22
CA GLU A 34 -14.04 -10.41 -0.80
C GLU A 34 -12.69 -11.09 -0.56
N LEU A 35 -11.99 -10.71 0.51
CA LEU A 35 -10.73 -11.30 0.93
C LEU A 35 -10.76 -11.58 2.44
N LYS A 36 -10.90 -12.85 2.83
CA LYS A 36 -11.00 -13.26 4.25
C LYS A 36 -9.64 -13.16 4.96
N PRO A 37 -9.61 -13.17 6.31
CA PRO A 37 -8.35 -13.19 7.06
C PRO A 37 -7.39 -14.29 6.58
N GLY A 38 -6.14 -13.93 6.32
CA GLY A 38 -5.08 -14.81 5.84
C GLY A 38 -5.16 -15.19 4.36
N GLN A 39 -6.18 -14.74 3.63
CA GLN A 39 -6.27 -15.01 2.19
C GLN A 39 -5.43 -14.03 1.37
N SER A 40 -5.00 -14.52 0.20
CA SER A 40 -4.36 -13.75 -0.85
C SER A 40 -5.08 -13.95 -2.19
N SER A 41 -5.06 -12.93 -3.04
CA SER A 41 -5.49 -13.00 -4.44
C SER A 41 -4.35 -12.56 -5.34
N VAL A 42 -4.15 -13.28 -6.44
CA VAL A 42 -3.11 -12.98 -7.44
C VAL A 42 -3.81 -12.47 -8.71
N LEU A 43 -3.41 -11.30 -9.17
CA LEU A 43 -3.97 -10.58 -10.30
C LEU A 43 -2.84 -10.05 -11.18
N ASN A 44 -3.13 -9.74 -12.44
CA ASN A 44 -2.14 -9.24 -13.38
C ASN A 44 -2.54 -7.85 -13.85
N ALA A 45 -1.57 -6.94 -13.91
CA ALA A 45 -1.75 -5.61 -14.50
C ALA A 45 -0.98 -5.51 -15.82
N PRO A 46 -1.57 -4.91 -16.86
CA PRO A 46 -0.84 -4.59 -18.07
C PRO A 46 0.18 -3.48 -17.81
N VAL A 47 1.23 -3.44 -18.64
CA VAL A 47 2.08 -2.25 -18.73
C VAL A 47 1.23 -1.06 -19.18
N GLY A 48 1.50 0.12 -18.62
CA GLY A 48 0.71 1.32 -18.84
C GLY A 48 -0.49 1.46 -17.89
N TRP A 49 -0.80 0.46 -17.05
CA TRP A 49 -1.85 0.62 -16.05
C TRP A 49 -1.44 1.68 -15.03
N SER A 50 -2.34 2.64 -14.83
CA SER A 50 -2.25 3.65 -13.77
C SER A 50 -3.56 3.62 -12.99
N GLY A 51 -3.45 3.45 -11.68
CA GLY A 51 -4.62 3.18 -10.85
C GLY A 51 -4.28 3.01 -9.38
N ARG A 52 -5.28 2.57 -8.63
CA ARG A 52 -5.24 2.51 -7.17
C ARG A 52 -5.92 1.27 -6.63
N ILE A 53 -5.43 0.82 -5.47
CA ILE A 53 -5.94 -0.31 -4.69
C ILE A 53 -6.19 0.17 -3.26
N TRP A 54 -7.33 -0.17 -2.67
CA TRP A 54 -7.65 0.16 -1.28
C TRP A 54 -8.47 -0.95 -0.62
N GLY A 55 -8.55 -0.93 0.72
CA GLY A 55 -9.35 -1.89 1.48
C GLY A 55 -10.69 -1.28 1.91
N ARG A 56 -11.78 -2.03 1.76
CA ARG A 56 -13.09 -1.68 2.34
C ARG A 56 -13.38 -2.54 3.55
N THR A 57 -14.02 -1.98 4.58
CA THR A 57 -14.29 -2.66 5.85
C THR A 57 -15.76 -2.58 6.23
N GLY A 58 -16.22 -3.57 7.01
CA GLY A 58 -17.60 -3.65 7.49
C GLY A 58 -18.63 -3.71 6.37
N CYS A 59 -18.32 -4.44 5.29
CA CYS A 59 -19.19 -4.53 4.12
C CYS A 59 -20.26 -5.62 4.26
N SER A 60 -21.39 -5.39 3.60
CA SER A 60 -22.44 -6.39 3.41
C SER A 60 -22.96 -6.31 1.99
N PHE A 61 -22.69 -7.34 1.18
CA PHE A 61 -23.15 -7.45 -0.20
C PHE A 61 -24.12 -8.63 -0.35
N ASP A 62 -25.17 -8.43 -1.15
CA ASP A 62 -26.07 -9.50 -1.57
C ASP A 62 -25.41 -10.41 -2.62
N LYS A 63 -26.15 -11.45 -3.07
CA LYS A 63 -25.67 -12.40 -4.09
C LYS A 63 -25.40 -11.76 -5.45
N ASN A 64 -25.97 -10.58 -5.71
CA ASN A 64 -25.77 -9.82 -6.94
C ASN A 64 -24.60 -8.82 -6.81
N GLY A 65 -23.96 -8.76 -5.64
CA GLY A 65 -22.87 -7.83 -5.36
C GLY A 65 -23.36 -6.42 -5.04
N ASN A 66 -24.62 -6.22 -4.68
CA ASN A 66 -25.15 -4.93 -4.24
C ASN A 66 -25.07 -4.80 -2.72
N GLY A 67 -24.64 -3.66 -2.22
CA GLY A 67 -24.38 -3.49 -0.79
C GLY A 67 -23.54 -2.26 -0.49
N THR A 68 -23.17 -2.09 0.78
CA THR A 68 -22.36 -0.95 1.22
C THR A 68 -21.27 -1.40 2.19
N CYS A 69 -20.30 -0.52 2.40
CA CYS A 69 -19.21 -0.67 3.36
C CYS A 69 -19.21 0.49 4.34
N LYS A 70 -18.67 0.28 5.55
CA LYS A 70 -18.52 1.35 6.54
C LYS A 70 -17.40 2.34 6.19
N THR A 71 -16.38 1.88 5.46
CA THR A 71 -15.23 2.72 5.04
C THR A 71 -14.81 2.36 3.63
N GLY A 72 -14.35 3.34 2.85
CA GLY A 72 -13.77 3.14 1.51
C GLY A 72 -14.77 2.67 0.46
N THR A 73 -16.08 2.84 0.69
CA THR A 73 -17.11 2.38 -0.25
C THR A 73 -16.92 3.00 -1.64
N CYS A 74 -17.31 2.31 -2.70
CA CYS A 74 -17.16 2.79 -4.08
C CYS A 74 -18.52 2.84 -4.78
N GLY A 75 -19.49 3.40 -4.08
CA GLY A 75 -20.92 3.26 -4.37
C GLY A 75 -21.53 2.01 -3.74
N SER A 76 -22.61 1.50 -4.35
CA SER A 76 -23.42 0.41 -3.81
C SER A 76 -23.05 -0.98 -4.36
N PHE A 77 -21.81 -1.16 -4.85
CA PHE A 77 -21.40 -2.34 -5.61
C PHE A 77 -20.11 -2.97 -5.08
N LEU A 78 -20.03 -4.30 -5.15
CA LEU A 78 -18.82 -5.06 -4.82
C LEU A 78 -17.69 -4.72 -5.80
N LYS A 79 -18.01 -4.60 -7.08
CA LYS A 79 -17.09 -4.33 -8.19
C LYS A 79 -17.00 -2.82 -8.41
N CYS A 80 -15.88 -2.21 -8.02
CA CYS A 80 -15.74 -0.77 -8.04
C CYS A 80 -15.64 -0.21 -9.47
N ARG A 81 -16.36 0.89 -9.72
CA ARG A 81 -16.38 1.62 -10.99
C ARG A 81 -15.77 3.02 -10.90
N ALA A 82 -15.31 3.37 -9.71
CA ALA A 82 -14.64 4.62 -9.35
C ALA A 82 -13.74 4.36 -8.13
N SER A 83 -12.93 5.36 -7.77
CA SER A 83 -12.19 5.35 -6.50
C SER A 83 -13.12 5.20 -5.30
N GLY A 84 -12.59 4.68 -4.19
CA GLY A 84 -13.29 4.65 -2.91
C GLY A 84 -13.52 6.05 -2.34
N GLU A 85 -14.61 6.19 -1.59
CA GLU A 85 -14.95 7.37 -0.80
C GLU A 85 -14.00 7.53 0.39
N THR A 86 -13.68 8.79 0.73
CA THR A 86 -12.88 9.14 1.91
C THR A 86 -13.64 8.81 3.20
N PRO A 87 -12.95 8.42 4.30
CA PRO A 87 -11.53 8.15 4.38
C PRO A 87 -11.12 6.76 3.86
N ALA A 88 -10.03 6.71 3.09
CA ALA A 88 -9.42 5.46 2.64
C ALA A 88 -7.90 5.58 2.46
N SER A 89 -7.14 4.62 3.00
CA SER A 89 -5.72 4.48 2.68
C SER A 89 -5.60 3.90 1.27
N LEU A 90 -4.83 4.55 0.38
CA LEU A 90 -4.68 4.15 -1.02
C LEU A 90 -3.28 3.60 -1.28
N ALA A 91 -3.16 2.56 -2.09
CA ALA A 91 -1.92 2.20 -2.78
C ALA A 91 -2.07 2.60 -4.24
N GLU A 92 -1.20 3.49 -4.73
CA GLU A 92 -1.29 4.08 -6.07
C GLU A 92 -0.12 3.62 -6.93
N PHE A 93 -0.36 3.47 -8.23
CA PHE A 93 0.61 2.92 -9.17
C PHE A 93 0.50 3.62 -10.53
N THR A 94 1.63 3.76 -11.19
CA THR A 94 1.74 4.07 -12.61
C THR A 94 2.83 3.17 -13.20
N LEU A 95 2.41 2.16 -13.96
CA LEU A 95 3.28 1.09 -14.46
C LEU A 95 3.83 1.44 -15.83
N THR A 96 5.15 1.57 -15.95
CA THR A 96 5.81 1.90 -17.23
C THR A 96 7.08 1.05 -17.41
N THR A 97 8.08 1.52 -18.15
CA THR A 97 9.44 0.96 -18.07
C THR A 97 10.06 1.16 -16.67
N LEU A 98 9.76 2.30 -16.05
CA LEU A 98 10.08 2.61 -14.66
C LEU A 98 8.75 2.84 -13.94
N ASP A 99 8.38 1.92 -13.06
CA ASP A 99 7.12 2.05 -12.34
C ASP A 99 7.26 3.12 -11.26
N PHE A 100 6.17 3.85 -11.02
CA PHE A 100 5.99 4.73 -9.88
C PHE A 100 4.89 4.14 -9.00
N TYR A 101 5.09 4.14 -7.69
CA TYR A 101 4.11 3.68 -6.74
C TYR A 101 4.29 4.36 -5.39
N ASP A 102 3.21 4.38 -4.62
CA ASP A 102 3.16 4.97 -3.31
C ASP A 102 2.01 4.39 -2.47
N VAL A 103 2.01 4.75 -1.19
CA VAL A 103 0.81 4.70 -0.35
C VAL A 103 0.42 6.14 -0.05
N SER A 104 -0.87 6.45 -0.16
CA SER A 104 -1.39 7.79 0.02
C SER A 104 -2.48 7.85 1.07
N LEU A 105 -2.33 8.82 1.97
CA LEU A 105 -3.29 9.19 3.02
C LEU A 105 -3.88 10.58 2.81
N VAL A 106 -3.70 11.17 1.60
CA VAL A 106 -4.34 12.43 1.19
C VAL A 106 -5.86 12.32 1.35
N ASP A 107 -6.39 11.14 1.03
CA ASP A 107 -7.79 10.75 1.13
C ASP A 107 -8.15 10.12 2.48
N GLY A 108 -7.31 10.27 3.49
CA GLY A 108 -7.53 9.73 4.84
C GLY A 108 -6.93 8.34 5.06
N PHE A 109 -7.33 7.72 6.16
CA PHE A 109 -6.85 6.39 6.58
C PHE A 109 -8.00 5.57 7.13
N ASN A 110 -8.13 4.31 6.73
CA ASN A 110 -9.12 3.38 7.32
C ASN A 110 -8.51 2.05 7.78
N LEU A 111 -7.45 1.60 7.12
CA LEU A 111 -6.64 0.46 7.55
C LEU A 111 -5.18 0.64 7.14
N PRO A 112 -4.23 -0.01 7.84
CA PRO A 112 -2.84 -0.06 7.39
C PRO A 112 -2.75 -0.77 6.04
N ILE A 113 -2.00 -0.19 5.11
CA ILE A 113 -1.67 -0.77 3.81
C ILE A 113 -0.17 -0.62 3.57
N ALA A 114 0.44 -1.64 2.98
CA ALA A 114 1.83 -1.59 2.54
C ALA A 114 1.98 -2.17 1.13
N VAL A 115 2.83 -1.53 0.32
CA VAL A 115 3.23 -1.95 -1.02
C VAL A 115 4.67 -2.40 -0.97
N THR A 116 4.89 -3.69 -1.25
CA THR A 116 6.22 -4.31 -1.25
C THR A 116 6.56 -4.77 -2.67
N PRO A 117 7.50 -4.10 -3.35
CA PRO A 117 8.05 -4.60 -4.61
C PRO A 117 8.86 -5.88 -4.37
N VAL A 118 8.82 -6.83 -5.31
CA VAL A 118 9.62 -8.05 -5.29
C VAL A 118 10.29 -8.30 -6.64
N ASN A 119 11.52 -8.82 -6.60
CA ASN A 119 12.37 -9.12 -7.77
C ASN A 119 12.75 -7.91 -8.66
N GLY A 120 12.35 -6.69 -8.26
CA GLY A 120 12.67 -5.47 -8.99
C GLY A 120 14.11 -4.97 -8.83
N LYS A 121 14.45 -3.97 -9.65
CA LYS A 121 15.74 -3.27 -9.61
C LYS A 121 15.53 -1.77 -9.44
N GLY A 122 16.44 -1.11 -8.72
CA GLY A 122 16.38 0.33 -8.43
C GLY A 122 16.07 0.59 -6.97
N ASN A 123 15.31 1.66 -6.69
CA ASN A 123 14.97 2.05 -5.31
C ASN A 123 14.12 0.95 -4.64
N CYS A 124 13.01 0.55 -5.25
CA CYS A 124 12.19 -0.61 -4.85
C CYS A 124 11.88 -0.68 -3.33
N SER A 125 11.79 0.49 -2.68
CA SER A 125 11.51 0.60 -1.25
C SER A 125 10.07 0.22 -0.92
N VAL A 126 9.84 -0.23 0.31
CA VAL A 126 8.48 -0.54 0.78
C VAL A 126 7.75 0.77 1.11
N ALA A 127 6.60 0.99 0.45
CA ALA A 127 5.71 2.12 0.74
C ALA A 127 4.64 1.70 1.76
N GLY A 128 4.23 2.61 2.64
CA GLY A 128 3.13 2.35 3.58
C GLY A 128 3.34 2.85 5.00
N CYS A 129 2.67 2.17 5.92
CA CYS A 129 2.57 2.58 7.32
C CYS A 129 3.43 1.71 8.26
N ASP A 130 3.91 2.33 9.34
CA ASP A 130 4.57 1.64 10.45
C ASP A 130 3.62 1.39 11.63
N ALA A 131 2.53 2.16 11.71
CA ALA A 131 1.54 2.09 12.77
C ALA A 131 0.11 2.23 12.23
N ASP A 132 -0.87 1.88 13.07
CA ASP A 132 -2.29 2.08 12.81
C ASP A 132 -2.71 3.49 13.26
N LEU A 133 -3.00 4.37 12.29
CA LEU A 133 -3.35 5.76 12.58
C LEU A 133 -4.68 5.91 13.34
N ARG A 134 -5.54 4.88 13.36
CA ARG A 134 -6.81 4.93 14.11
C ARG A 134 -6.57 5.06 15.62
N ASP A 135 -5.45 4.55 16.12
CA ASP A 135 -5.12 4.56 17.55
C ASP A 135 -4.80 5.97 18.05
N THR A 136 -4.33 6.86 17.18
CA THR A 136 -3.92 8.23 17.51
C THR A 136 -4.64 9.29 16.69
N CYS A 137 -5.71 8.92 15.99
CA CYS A 137 -6.48 9.83 15.14
C CYS A 137 -7.07 10.99 15.98
N PRO A 138 -6.81 12.26 15.61
CA PRO A 138 -7.44 13.40 16.26
C PRO A 138 -8.96 13.31 16.24
N SER A 139 -9.60 13.75 17.33
CA SER A 139 -11.03 13.54 17.57
C SER A 139 -11.94 14.14 16.49
N GLU A 140 -11.52 15.29 15.95
CA GLU A 140 -12.15 16.07 14.89
C GLU A 140 -12.02 15.42 13.51
N LEU A 141 -11.08 14.48 13.35
CA LEU A 141 -10.89 13.69 12.14
C LEU A 141 -11.48 12.28 12.24
N ALA A 142 -11.85 11.83 13.44
CA ALA A 142 -12.20 10.45 13.71
C ALA A 142 -13.60 10.07 13.18
N VAL A 143 -13.66 9.01 12.38
CA VAL A 143 -14.92 8.31 12.04
C VAL A 143 -15.12 7.18 13.04
N LYS A 144 -16.28 7.17 13.72
CA LYS A 144 -16.58 6.19 14.77
C LYS A 144 -17.74 5.27 14.38
N SER A 145 -17.64 4.00 14.77
CA SER A 145 -18.74 3.04 14.74
C SER A 145 -18.70 2.22 16.02
N ASN A 146 -19.84 2.11 16.72
CA ASN A 146 -19.95 1.43 18.01
C ASN A 146 -18.91 1.89 19.05
N GLY A 147 -18.66 3.20 19.11
CA GLY A 147 -17.69 3.80 20.04
C GLY A 147 -16.22 3.64 19.65
N LYS A 148 -15.89 2.86 18.62
CA LYS A 148 -14.51 2.65 18.13
C LYS A 148 -14.20 3.54 16.93
N VAL A 149 -12.99 4.10 16.87
CA VAL A 149 -12.48 4.77 15.66
C VAL A 149 -12.23 3.72 14.58
N ILE A 150 -12.98 3.80 13.48
CA ILE A 150 -12.87 2.87 12.34
C ILE A 150 -12.10 3.46 11.17
N ALA A 151 -11.96 4.78 11.11
CA ALA A 151 -11.15 5.49 10.13
C ALA A 151 -10.82 6.91 10.61
N CYS A 152 -9.87 7.56 9.95
CA CYS A 152 -9.40 8.92 10.19
C CYS A 152 -9.49 9.71 8.88
N ARG A 153 -10.30 10.77 8.86
CA ARG A 153 -10.45 11.69 7.73
C ARG A 153 -9.19 12.54 7.59
N SER A 154 -8.85 12.97 6.38
CA SER A 154 -7.79 13.95 6.20
C SER A 154 -8.27 15.34 6.61
N ALA A 155 -7.34 16.26 6.86
CA ALA A 155 -7.69 17.65 7.17
C ALA A 155 -8.42 18.33 5.99
N CYS A 156 -8.08 18.01 4.75
CA CYS A 156 -8.79 18.52 3.58
C CYS A 156 -10.26 18.07 3.60
N ASP A 157 -10.50 16.79 3.86
CA ASP A 157 -11.84 16.20 3.90
C ASP A 157 -12.73 16.81 5.00
N VAL A 158 -12.15 17.18 6.15
CA VAL A 158 -12.91 17.79 7.26
C VAL A 158 -13.08 19.29 7.12
N PHE A 159 -12.01 20.02 6.83
CA PHE A 159 -12.00 21.49 6.90
C PHE A 159 -12.23 22.16 5.53
N ASN A 160 -11.95 21.45 4.43
CA ASN A 160 -12.15 21.92 3.05
C ASN A 160 -11.55 23.32 2.77
N THR A 161 -10.46 23.67 3.43
CA THR A 161 -9.73 24.92 3.19
C THR A 161 -8.68 24.71 2.10
N ASP A 162 -8.33 25.79 1.42
CA ASP A 162 -7.33 25.74 0.36
C ASP A 162 -5.94 25.36 0.87
N GLU A 163 -5.62 25.70 2.12
CA GLU A 163 -4.38 25.30 2.79
C GLU A 163 -4.30 23.77 2.98
N TYR A 164 -5.35 23.14 3.51
CA TYR A 164 -5.34 21.69 3.73
C TYR A 164 -5.49 20.89 2.44
N CYS A 165 -6.19 21.44 1.45
CA CYS A 165 -6.43 20.80 0.17
C CYS A 165 -5.40 21.17 -0.91
N CYS A 166 -4.41 22.00 -0.57
CA CYS A 166 -3.42 22.53 -1.50
C CYS A 166 -4.03 23.11 -2.79
N ARG A 167 -5.03 24.00 -2.66
CA ARG A 167 -5.71 24.65 -3.78
C ARG A 167 -5.36 26.12 -3.89
N GLY A 168 -5.68 26.74 -5.03
CA GLY A 168 -5.50 28.18 -5.23
C GLY A 168 -4.05 28.59 -5.03
N VAL A 169 -3.80 29.53 -4.11
CA VAL A 169 -2.44 29.99 -3.78
C VAL A 169 -1.55 28.89 -3.16
N TYR A 170 -2.17 27.87 -2.57
CA TYR A 170 -1.49 26.68 -2.06
C TYR A 170 -1.33 25.58 -3.12
N GLY A 171 -1.67 25.82 -4.39
CA GLY A 171 -1.54 24.87 -5.49
C GLY A 171 -0.10 24.62 -5.96
N ASN A 172 0.87 24.70 -5.05
CA ASN A 172 2.27 24.43 -5.33
C ASN A 172 3.00 24.00 -4.03
N PRO A 173 4.10 23.22 -4.14
CA PRO A 173 4.84 22.69 -2.99
C PRO A 173 5.59 23.76 -2.20
N VAL A 174 5.78 24.97 -2.75
CA VAL A 174 6.46 26.07 -2.03
C VAL A 174 5.53 26.67 -0.99
N VAL A 175 4.23 26.77 -1.29
CA VAL A 175 3.24 27.40 -0.40
C VAL A 175 2.48 26.37 0.43
N CYS A 176 2.11 25.20 -0.12
CA CYS A 176 1.46 24.16 0.68
C CYS A 176 2.48 23.39 1.51
N GLN A 177 2.63 23.80 2.77
CA GLN A 177 3.58 23.21 3.70
C GLN A 177 2.90 22.18 4.62
N PRO A 178 3.66 21.23 5.22
CA PRO A 178 3.11 20.27 6.16
C PRO A 178 2.45 20.94 7.37
N THR A 179 1.22 20.52 7.67
CA THR A 179 0.39 21.05 8.78
C THR A 179 0.48 20.15 10.01
N TYR A 180 -0.17 20.53 11.11
CA TYR A 180 -0.29 19.67 12.30
C TYR A 180 -0.86 18.28 11.94
N TYR A 181 -1.92 18.24 11.13
CA TYR A 181 -2.59 17.00 10.77
C TYR A 181 -1.76 16.13 9.82
N SER A 182 -1.15 16.71 8.77
CA SER A 182 -0.33 15.90 7.86
C SER A 182 0.92 15.36 8.56
N LYS A 183 1.52 16.12 9.48
CA LYS A 183 2.62 15.61 10.33
C LYS A 183 2.19 14.42 11.20
N LYS A 184 0.98 14.44 11.78
CA LYS A 184 0.42 13.29 12.53
C LYS A 184 0.27 12.05 11.66
N PHE A 185 -0.20 12.22 10.42
CA PHE A 185 -0.33 11.13 9.45
C PHE A 185 1.06 10.57 9.08
N LYS A 186 2.03 11.46 8.87
CA LYS A 186 3.41 11.11 8.55
C LYS A 186 4.13 10.36 9.67
N GLU A 187 3.87 10.71 10.93
CA GLU A 187 4.40 10.00 12.10
C GLU A 187 3.99 8.51 12.09
N ALA A 188 2.74 8.20 11.74
CA ALA A 188 2.27 6.81 11.62
C ALA A 188 2.77 6.12 10.35
N CYS A 189 2.92 6.87 9.26
CA CYS A 189 3.27 6.34 7.95
C CYS A 189 4.39 7.15 7.27
N PRO A 190 5.67 6.94 7.69
CA PRO A 190 6.79 7.77 7.24
C PRO A 190 7.08 7.72 5.74
N THR A 191 6.62 6.67 5.04
CA THR A 191 6.79 6.51 3.59
C THR A 191 5.47 6.49 2.83
N ALA A 192 4.45 7.14 3.39
CA ALA A 192 3.20 7.41 2.70
C ALA A 192 3.03 8.93 2.49
N TYR A 193 2.29 9.30 1.45
CA TYR A 193 1.84 10.67 1.25
C TYR A 193 0.92 11.07 2.40
N SER A 194 1.29 12.10 3.14
CA SER A 194 0.46 12.65 4.23
C SER A 194 -0.37 13.87 3.81
N TYR A 195 -0.02 14.47 2.67
CA TYR A 195 -0.73 15.57 2.01
C TYR A 195 -0.27 15.64 0.53
N ALA A 196 -0.92 16.49 -0.28
CA ALA A 196 -0.80 16.45 -1.74
C ALA A 196 0.61 16.70 -2.31
N TYR A 197 1.50 17.39 -1.60
CA TYR A 197 2.85 17.73 -2.07
C TYR A 197 3.97 17.06 -1.27
N ASP A 198 3.67 15.91 -0.64
CA ASP A 198 4.63 15.13 0.16
C ASP A 198 5.54 14.22 -0.69
N ASP A 199 6.01 14.68 -1.85
CA ASP A 199 6.76 13.85 -2.81
C ASP A 199 8.08 13.26 -2.25
N PRO A 200 8.97 14.02 -1.59
CA PRO A 200 10.37 13.61 -1.39
C PRO A 200 10.58 12.30 -0.61
N THR A 201 9.57 11.85 0.13
CA THR A 201 9.64 10.65 0.98
C THR A 201 8.54 9.64 0.71
N SER A 202 7.66 9.90 -0.26
CA SER A 202 6.40 9.15 -0.42
C SER A 202 6.24 8.48 -1.77
N ILE A 203 6.92 8.96 -2.81
CA ILE A 203 6.92 8.32 -4.12
C ILE A 203 8.16 7.45 -4.32
N PHE A 204 7.95 6.24 -4.80
CA PHE A 204 9.00 5.28 -5.05
C PHE A 204 8.99 4.81 -6.49
N THR A 205 10.16 4.37 -6.95
CA THR A 205 10.33 3.83 -8.29
C THR A 205 10.94 2.44 -8.25
N CYS A 206 10.56 1.60 -9.21
CA CYS A 206 11.10 0.25 -9.34
C CYS A 206 10.95 -0.25 -10.78
N SER A 207 11.95 -0.97 -11.30
CA SER A 207 11.91 -1.54 -12.64
C SER A 207 11.83 -3.06 -12.60
N GLY A 208 11.00 -3.64 -13.48
CA GLY A 208 10.90 -5.09 -13.66
C GLY A 208 10.51 -5.85 -12.40
N THR A 209 9.56 -5.32 -11.65
CA THR A 209 9.14 -5.83 -10.33
C THR A 209 7.75 -6.44 -10.39
N ASP A 210 7.42 -7.29 -9.43
CA ASP A 210 6.03 -7.58 -9.05
C ASP A 210 5.71 -6.88 -7.73
N TYR A 211 4.43 -6.85 -7.33
CA TYR A 211 3.97 -6.15 -6.14
C TYR A 211 3.19 -7.06 -5.20
N ILE A 212 3.48 -6.94 -3.91
CA ILE A 212 2.65 -7.45 -2.83
C ILE A 212 1.97 -6.26 -2.16
N VAL A 213 0.64 -6.20 -2.22
CA VAL A 213 -0.18 -5.23 -1.50
C VAL A 213 -0.77 -5.93 -0.28
N SER A 214 -0.48 -5.43 0.91
CA SER A 214 -0.84 -6.10 2.16
C SER A 214 -1.64 -5.19 3.07
N PHE A 215 -2.81 -5.66 3.48
CA PHE A 215 -3.69 -4.99 4.44
C PHE A 215 -3.38 -5.43 5.87
N CYS A 216 -3.43 -4.49 6.82
CA CYS A 216 -3.02 -4.67 8.21
C CYS A 216 -1.60 -5.22 8.36
N SER A 217 -0.70 -4.76 7.50
CA SER A 217 0.74 -5.05 7.54
C SER A 217 1.52 -3.77 7.79
N SER A 218 2.71 -3.90 8.36
CA SER A 218 3.68 -2.80 8.46
C SER A 218 4.80 -3.00 7.44
N ARG A 219 5.49 -1.91 7.10
CA ARG A 219 6.64 -1.99 6.17
C ARG A 219 7.79 -2.87 6.67
N LYS A 220 7.87 -3.06 7.99
CA LYS A 220 8.91 -3.86 8.66
C LYS A 220 8.59 -5.34 8.68
N GLN A 221 7.37 -5.73 8.28
CA GLN A 221 6.94 -7.11 8.28
C GLN A 221 7.41 -7.81 7.00
N PRO A 222 8.15 -8.94 7.08
CA PRO A 222 8.43 -9.77 5.92
C PRO A 222 7.13 -10.29 5.32
N VAL A 223 7.01 -10.21 4.00
CA VAL A 223 5.87 -10.73 3.24
C VAL A 223 6.37 -11.66 2.16
N CYS A 224 5.62 -12.71 1.88
CA CYS A 224 5.94 -13.67 0.85
C CYS A 224 4.78 -13.85 -0.13
N THR A 225 5.11 -14.17 -1.36
CA THR A 225 4.17 -14.59 -2.40
C THR A 225 4.72 -15.79 -3.16
N TYR A 226 3.84 -16.55 -3.80
CA TYR A 226 4.23 -17.60 -4.74
C TYR A 226 4.19 -17.05 -6.15
N HIS A 227 5.32 -17.10 -6.83
CA HIS A 227 5.46 -16.75 -8.25
C HIS A 227 6.10 -17.95 -8.97
N ASP A 228 5.49 -18.44 -10.06
CA ASP A 228 5.95 -19.62 -10.81
C ASP A 228 6.31 -20.83 -9.92
N ASN A 229 5.40 -21.21 -9.00
CA ASN A 229 5.59 -22.27 -8.02
C ASN A 229 6.80 -22.09 -7.07
N LYS A 230 7.36 -20.88 -7.02
CA LYS A 230 8.47 -20.53 -6.14
C LYS A 230 8.03 -19.51 -5.10
N LEU A 231 8.36 -19.78 -3.84
CA LEU A 231 8.17 -18.81 -2.75
C LEU A 231 9.18 -17.66 -2.90
N VAL A 232 8.67 -16.45 -3.00
CA VAL A 232 9.42 -15.19 -3.06
C VAL A 232 9.06 -14.38 -1.82
N CYS A 233 10.05 -14.04 -1.00
CA CYS A 233 9.85 -13.26 0.22
C CYS A 233 10.64 -11.95 0.16
N SER A 234 10.05 -10.86 0.67
CA SER A 234 10.75 -9.59 0.85
C SER A 234 11.91 -9.76 1.85
N GLY A 235 13.05 -9.11 1.56
CA GLY A 235 14.25 -9.16 2.40
C GLY A 235 15.11 -10.44 2.33
N SER A 236 14.78 -11.41 1.48
CA SER A 236 15.48 -12.71 1.41
C SER A 236 16.91 -12.66 0.81
N GLU A 237 17.34 -11.53 0.22
CA GLU A 237 18.72 -11.39 -0.25
C GLU A 237 19.75 -11.45 0.88
N GLY A 238 19.36 -11.14 2.12
CA GLY A 238 20.25 -11.19 3.29
C GLY A 238 20.66 -12.60 3.72
N LEU A 239 19.80 -13.61 3.50
CA LEU A 239 20.06 -14.97 3.99
C LEU A 239 21.04 -15.72 3.09
N LYS A 240 20.98 -15.50 1.77
CA LYS A 240 21.96 -16.07 0.82
C LYS A 240 23.36 -15.54 1.07
N SER A 241 23.49 -14.24 1.37
CA SER A 241 24.77 -13.58 1.67
C SER A 241 25.43 -14.12 2.94
N LEU A 242 24.64 -14.43 3.98
CA LEU A 242 25.17 -15.04 5.21
C LEU A 242 25.68 -16.47 4.97
N ILE A 243 24.98 -17.27 4.18
CA ILE A 243 25.39 -18.65 3.88
C ILE A 243 26.65 -18.69 3.01
N THR A 244 26.76 -17.86 1.97
CA THR A 244 27.99 -17.79 1.16
C THR A 244 29.20 -17.26 1.94
N ARG A 245 28.99 -16.32 2.85
CA ARG A 245 30.07 -15.75 3.68
C ARG A 245 30.63 -16.73 4.70
N TRP A 246 29.80 -17.65 5.21
CA TRP A 246 30.23 -18.73 6.11
C TRP A 246 31.03 -19.83 5.39
N TRP A 247 30.67 -20.13 4.13
CA TRP A 247 31.40 -21.11 3.33
C TRP A 247 32.78 -20.59 2.90
N ALA A 248 32.91 -19.29 2.61
CA ALA A 248 34.20 -18.67 2.30
C ALA A 248 35.19 -18.67 3.48
N LEU A 249 34.69 -18.60 4.72
CA LEU A 249 35.53 -18.64 5.93
C LEU A 249 36.03 -20.05 6.27
N LEU A 250 35.30 -21.11 5.87
CA LEU A 250 35.69 -22.50 6.12
C LEU A 250 36.80 -23.01 5.21
N PHE A 251 37.08 -22.35 4.08
CA PHE A 251 38.15 -22.73 3.14
C PHE A 251 39.39 -21.83 3.19
N ALA A 252 39.46 -20.86 4.11
CA ALA A 252 40.56 -19.91 4.22
C ALA A 252 41.54 -20.23 5.38
N VAL A 253 41.82 -21.50 5.65
CA VAL A 253 42.95 -21.91 6.50
C VAL A 253 44.01 -22.60 5.63
N PRO A 254 45.06 -21.90 5.19
CA PRO A 254 46.22 -22.56 4.63
C PRO A 254 47.01 -23.22 5.77
N LEU A 255 47.37 -24.49 5.57
CA LEU A 255 48.39 -25.19 6.35
C LEU A 255 49.65 -24.32 6.45
N LEU A 256 49.98 -23.86 7.66
CA LEU A 256 51.33 -23.43 8.02
C LEU A 256 51.90 -24.47 8.99
N LEU A 257 52.43 -25.55 8.41
CA LEU A 257 53.36 -26.47 9.07
C LEU A 257 54.42 -26.87 8.04
N THR A 258 55.59 -26.25 8.15
CA THR A 258 56.94 -26.81 7.88
C THR A 258 57.95 -25.69 8.14
N PHE A 259 58.59 -25.70 9.31
CA PHE A 259 60.02 -25.97 9.55
C PHE A 259 60.26 -26.03 11.06
#